data_AF-A0A4R2BEI0-F1
#
_entry.id   AF-A0A4R2BEI0-F1
#
_cell.length_a   1.000
_cell.length_b   1.000
_cell.length_c   1.000
_cell.angle_alpha   90.00
_cell.angle_beta   90.00
_cell.angle_gamma   90.00
#
_symmetry.space_group_name_H-M   'P 1'
#
loop_
_entity.id
_entity.type
_entity.pdbx_description
1 polymer ?
#
loop_
_entity_poly.entity_id
_entity_poly.type
_entity_poly.pdbx_seq_one_letter_code
_entity_poly.pdbx_strand_id
1 'polypeptide(L)'
;MDKEPHSSSKQHGQGHFYDKITKNVTNLVSSKESSPPLEHSVISLNKSGTGTDAHIQATLMALADAIIPSTLGALDLRIDDYVKWTLDRFISLQGEWGTKIIPISAQTAIMLDVAAGQYILSGETSEPLDFSTYPEGGSFAALCYEGRFQALRLLENLQVDLESLPLPFRNNAGLVQNVVTSLHQLVMFGYYSEWFSFGPTRLAYPENQRNERQRFIWDRLDYPGISFGYRAHRGFLVEEFSE
;
A
#
# COMPACT_ATOMS: atom_id res chain seq x y z
N MET A 1 -51.14 26.08 30.19
CA MET A 1 -50.22 25.15 30.88
C MET A 1 -49.94 24.04 29.89
N ASP A 2 -48.91 24.29 29.11
CA ASP A 2 -48.53 23.55 27.91
C ASP A 2 -47.89 22.21 28.26
N LYS A 3 -48.22 21.18 27.48
CA LYS A 3 -47.50 19.91 27.44
C LYS A 3 -46.87 19.80 26.05
N GLU A 4 -45.55 19.87 26.00
CA GLU A 4 -44.75 19.47 24.84
C GLU A 4 -44.76 17.94 24.68
N PRO A 5 -44.68 17.43 23.44
CA PRO A 5 -44.15 16.10 23.17
C PRO A 5 -42.76 16.20 22.50
N HIS A 6 -41.79 15.47 23.06
CA HIS A 6 -40.49 15.23 22.43
C HIS A 6 -40.62 14.34 21.20
N SER A 7 -40.17 14.87 20.06
CA SER A 7 -39.91 14.14 18.82
C SER A 7 -38.45 13.65 18.83
N SER A 8 -38.23 12.35 18.65
CA SER A 8 -36.93 11.77 18.31
C SER A 8 -37.10 10.92 17.06
N SER A 9 -36.54 11.39 15.94
CA SER A 9 -36.42 10.62 14.70
C SER A 9 -35.01 10.78 14.14
N LYS A 10 -34.44 9.63 13.72
CA LYS A 10 -33.55 9.38 12.57
C LYS A 10 -32.31 8.56 12.94
N GLN A 11 -32.48 7.23 12.85
CA GLN A 11 -31.44 6.34 12.36
C GLN A 11 -31.97 5.64 11.10
N HIS A 12 -31.59 6.14 9.93
CA HIS A 12 -31.75 5.44 8.66
C HIS A 12 -30.67 5.92 7.70
N GLY A 13 -29.65 5.08 7.48
CA GLY A 13 -28.55 5.43 6.57
C GLY A 13 -27.45 4.37 6.42
N GLN A 14 -27.31 3.42 7.34
CA GLN A 14 -26.19 2.46 7.27
C GLN A 14 -26.49 1.15 6.50
N GLY A 15 -27.75 0.72 6.38
CA GLY A 15 -28.08 -0.56 5.71
C GLY A 15 -27.83 -0.60 4.19
N HIS A 16 -28.01 0.53 3.51
CA HIS A 16 -27.95 0.57 2.04
C HIS A 16 -26.54 0.47 1.44
N PHE A 17 -25.49 0.79 2.21
CA PHE A 17 -24.11 0.73 1.73
C PHE A 17 -23.57 -0.70 1.73
N TYR A 18 -23.83 -1.45 2.80
CA TYR A 18 -23.36 -2.83 2.94
C TYR A 18 -24.00 -3.77 1.91
N ASP A 19 -25.30 -3.61 1.63
CA ASP A 19 -26.01 -4.42 0.61
C ASP A 19 -25.51 -4.21 -0.82
N LYS A 20 -24.96 -3.02 -1.11
CA LYS A 20 -24.37 -2.71 -2.41
C LYS A 20 -23.00 -3.36 -2.59
N ILE A 21 -22.25 -3.53 -1.50
CA ILE A 21 -20.95 -4.20 -1.50
C ILE A 21 -21.12 -5.72 -1.66
N THR A 22 -22.05 -6.34 -0.93
CA THR A 22 -22.28 -7.80 -1.04
C THR A 22 -22.76 -8.21 -2.42
N LYS A 23 -23.70 -7.48 -3.03
CA LYS A 23 -24.23 -7.81 -4.37
C LYS A 23 -23.18 -7.77 -5.48
N ASN A 24 -22.18 -6.89 -5.37
CA ASN A 24 -21.11 -6.79 -6.36
C ASN A 24 -20.08 -7.93 -6.22
N VAL A 25 -19.94 -8.52 -5.03
CA VAL A 25 -19.02 -9.65 -4.78
C VAL A 25 -19.61 -10.98 -5.26
N THR A 26 -20.93 -11.19 -5.15
CA THR A 26 -21.57 -12.45 -5.55
C THR A 26 -21.57 -12.67 -7.07
N ASN A 27 -21.61 -11.60 -7.85
CA ASN A 27 -21.58 -11.68 -9.32
C ASN A 27 -20.20 -12.05 -9.89
N LEU A 28 -19.14 -12.03 -9.07
CA LEU A 28 -17.76 -12.29 -9.51
C LEU A 28 -17.44 -13.79 -9.68
N VAL A 29 -18.34 -14.70 -9.29
CA VAL A 29 -18.06 -16.15 -9.20
C VAL A 29 -18.58 -16.95 -10.40
N SER A 30 -19.33 -16.36 -11.35
CA SER A 30 -20.18 -17.15 -12.26
C SER A 30 -19.96 -17.01 -13.78
N SER A 31 -18.77 -16.68 -14.29
CA SER A 31 -18.55 -16.80 -15.75
C SER A 31 -17.17 -17.33 -16.14
N LYS A 32 -17.18 -18.49 -16.81
CA LYS A 32 -16.04 -19.17 -17.43
C LYS A 32 -16.48 -19.70 -18.82
N GLU A 33 -15.51 -19.82 -19.73
CA GLU A 33 -15.54 -20.38 -21.12
C GLU A 33 -15.84 -19.38 -22.26
N SER A 34 -15.21 -19.36 -23.45
CA SER A 34 -14.14 -20.14 -24.12
C SER A 34 -13.59 -19.36 -25.37
N SER A 35 -12.43 -19.76 -25.91
CA SER A 35 -11.53 -19.11 -26.93
C SER A 35 -11.89 -19.39 -28.44
N PRO A 36 -11.02 -19.14 -29.48
CA PRO A 36 -10.37 -17.94 -30.10
C PRO A 36 -10.50 -17.94 -31.68
N PRO A 37 -9.57 -17.48 -32.59
CA PRO A 37 -8.49 -16.43 -32.61
C PRO A 37 -8.50 -15.48 -33.87
N LEU A 38 -7.70 -14.38 -33.86
CA LEU A 38 -6.72 -13.97 -34.92
C LEU A 38 -6.08 -12.57 -34.67
N GLU A 39 -4.88 -12.39 -35.23
CA GLU A 39 -3.79 -11.43 -34.93
C GLU A 39 -4.02 -9.96 -35.32
N HIS A 40 -3.46 -9.02 -34.54
CA HIS A 40 -2.63 -7.87 -34.97
C HIS A 40 -2.17 -7.04 -33.75
N SER A 41 -0.90 -6.64 -33.76
CA SER A 41 -0.20 -5.91 -32.70
C SER A 41 -0.86 -4.57 -32.35
N VAL A 42 -1.50 -4.52 -31.19
CA VAL A 42 -1.94 -3.31 -30.50
C VAL A 42 -1.47 -3.43 -29.06
N ILE A 43 -0.84 -2.37 -28.55
CA ILE A 43 -0.48 -2.21 -27.14
C ILE A 43 -1.67 -2.66 -26.29
N SER A 44 -1.53 -3.79 -25.62
CA SER A 44 -2.63 -4.45 -24.90
C SER A 44 -2.90 -3.74 -23.59
N LEU A 45 -3.45 -2.55 -23.67
CA LEU A 45 -4.11 -1.87 -22.57
C LEU A 45 -5.51 -2.48 -22.44
N ASN A 46 -5.61 -3.76 -22.05
CA ASN A 46 -6.82 -4.41 -21.52
C ASN A 46 -6.56 -5.91 -21.28
N LYS A 47 -6.11 -6.21 -20.07
CA LYS A 47 -6.45 -7.48 -19.41
C LYS A 47 -6.71 -7.10 -17.97
N SER A 48 -7.86 -7.50 -17.41
CA SER A 48 -8.09 -7.45 -15.96
C SER A 48 -7.09 -8.41 -15.31
N GLY A 49 -5.85 -7.98 -15.18
CA GLY A 49 -4.73 -8.79 -14.78
C GLY A 49 -4.75 -8.92 -13.26
N THR A 50 -4.83 -10.14 -12.76
CA THR A 50 -4.14 -10.44 -11.51
C THR A 50 -2.65 -10.25 -11.81
N GLY A 51 -2.02 -9.20 -11.26
CA GLY A 51 -0.57 -9.02 -11.38
C GLY A 51 0.15 -10.30 -10.95
N THR A 52 1.16 -10.74 -11.70
CA THR A 52 2.00 -11.86 -11.29
C THR A 52 2.80 -11.46 -10.05
N ASP A 53 3.21 -12.40 -9.21
CA ASP A 53 4.00 -12.07 -8.02
C ASP A 53 5.29 -11.33 -8.38
N ALA A 54 5.91 -11.69 -9.52
CA ALA A 54 7.08 -11.01 -10.08
C ALA A 54 6.79 -9.54 -10.48
N HIS A 55 5.63 -9.29 -11.08
CA HIS A 55 5.18 -7.93 -11.42
C HIS A 55 4.94 -7.07 -10.19
N ILE A 56 4.25 -7.62 -9.19
CA ILE A 56 4.02 -6.94 -7.91
C ILE A 56 5.36 -6.57 -7.28
N GLN A 57 6.28 -7.53 -7.22
CA GLN A 57 7.60 -7.33 -6.63
C GLN A 57 8.38 -6.23 -7.36
N ALA A 58 8.51 -6.32 -8.68
CA ALA A 58 9.27 -5.37 -9.49
C ALA A 58 8.72 -3.93 -9.36
N THR A 59 7.39 -3.77 -9.38
CA THR A 59 6.76 -2.46 -9.20
C THR A 59 6.98 -1.90 -7.78
N LEU A 60 6.93 -2.74 -6.75
CA LEU A 60 7.18 -2.31 -5.37
C LEU A 60 8.67 -2.05 -5.09
N MET A 61 9.60 -2.75 -5.75
CA MET A 61 11.02 -2.43 -5.75
C MET A 61 11.26 -1.05 -6.35
N ALA A 62 10.68 -0.76 -7.50
CA ALA A 62 10.78 0.56 -8.15
C ALA A 62 10.20 1.69 -7.28
N LEU A 63 9.11 1.42 -6.56
CA LEU A 63 8.51 2.35 -5.58
C LEU A 63 9.44 2.60 -4.39
N ALA A 64 9.98 1.53 -3.79
CA ALA A 64 10.89 1.64 -2.66
C ALA A 64 12.15 2.43 -3.03
N ASP A 65 12.75 2.11 -4.19
CA ASP A 65 13.92 2.79 -4.75
C ASP A 65 13.65 4.26 -5.13
N ALA A 66 12.40 4.60 -5.51
CA ALA A 66 12.02 5.99 -5.73
C ALA A 66 11.95 6.80 -4.43
N ILE A 67 11.38 6.24 -3.36
CA ILE A 67 11.22 6.98 -2.10
C ILE A 67 12.53 6.99 -1.29
N ILE A 68 13.26 5.87 -1.29
CA ILE A 68 14.56 5.72 -0.65
C ILE A 68 15.50 5.11 -1.70
N PRO A 69 16.42 5.90 -2.25
CA PRO A 69 17.36 5.41 -3.25
C PRO A 69 18.07 4.14 -2.80
N SER A 70 18.30 3.21 -3.73
CA SER A 70 19.10 2.00 -3.51
C SER A 70 20.50 2.28 -2.92
N THR A 71 21.09 3.46 -3.16
CA THR A 71 22.33 3.91 -2.52
C THR A 71 22.24 4.08 -1.00
N LEU A 72 21.01 4.21 -0.47
CA LEU A 72 20.69 4.22 0.96
C LEU A 72 20.26 2.84 1.48
N GLY A 73 20.24 1.81 0.62
CA GLY A 73 20.03 0.41 0.99
C GLY A 73 18.58 -0.08 0.95
N ALA A 74 17.66 0.62 0.27
CA ALA A 74 16.24 0.22 0.26
C ALA A 74 16.00 -1.21 -0.28
N LEU A 75 16.70 -1.58 -1.36
CA LEU A 75 16.59 -2.92 -1.93
C LEU A 75 17.32 -3.97 -1.09
N ASP A 76 18.44 -3.60 -0.46
CA ASP A 76 19.18 -4.48 0.45
C ASP A 76 18.36 -4.84 1.70
N LEU A 77 17.58 -3.88 2.19
CA LEU A 77 16.66 -4.04 3.33
C LEU A 77 15.31 -4.66 2.95
N ARG A 78 15.11 -5.02 1.67
CA ARG A 78 13.87 -5.62 1.17
C ARG A 78 12.60 -4.86 1.60
N ILE A 79 12.63 -3.53 1.45
CA ILE A 79 11.50 -2.67 1.81
C ILE A 79 10.27 -2.96 0.95
N ASP A 80 10.48 -3.40 -0.29
CA ASP A 80 9.47 -3.97 -1.18
C ASP A 80 8.68 -5.12 -0.52
N ASP A 81 9.36 -6.07 0.14
CA ASP A 81 8.70 -7.17 0.87
C ASP A 81 7.83 -6.64 2.02
N TYR A 82 8.33 -5.64 2.75
CA TYR A 82 7.59 -5.01 3.85
C TYR A 82 6.31 -4.32 3.36
N VAL A 83 6.43 -3.53 2.29
CA VAL A 83 5.30 -2.83 1.68
C VAL A 83 4.29 -3.84 1.15
N LYS A 84 4.74 -4.88 0.43
CA LYS A 84 3.86 -5.96 -0.05
C LYS A 84 3.13 -6.64 1.10
N TRP A 85 3.86 -7.04 2.13
CA TRP A 85 3.30 -7.71 3.30
C TRP A 85 2.23 -6.88 4.02
N THR A 86 2.48 -5.56 4.11
CA THR A 86 1.55 -4.61 4.72
C THR A 86 0.32 -4.39 3.85
N LEU A 87 0.50 -4.19 2.55
CA LEU A 87 -0.60 -4.06 1.57
C LEU A 87 -1.48 -5.32 1.53
N ASP A 88 -0.89 -6.49 1.67
CA ASP A 88 -1.62 -7.76 1.73
C ASP A 88 -2.46 -7.90 3.01
N ARG A 89 -2.27 -7.01 4.00
CA ARG A 89 -2.98 -6.96 5.29
C ARG A 89 -3.66 -5.62 5.55
N PHE A 90 -3.63 -4.70 4.60
CA PHE A 90 -4.00 -3.31 4.81
C PHE A 90 -5.50 -3.13 5.05
N ILE A 91 -6.32 -3.91 4.33
CA ILE A 91 -7.78 -3.87 4.46
C ILE A 91 -8.27 -5.11 5.19
N SER A 92 -8.88 -4.90 6.35
CA SER A 92 -9.59 -5.91 7.12
C SER A 92 -11.08 -5.57 7.21
N LEU A 93 -11.93 -6.47 6.72
CA LEU A 93 -13.37 -6.37 6.91
C LEU A 93 -13.78 -7.22 8.11
N GLN A 94 -14.31 -6.57 9.14
CA GLN A 94 -14.91 -7.27 10.28
C GLN A 94 -16.37 -7.58 9.95
N GLY A 95 -16.69 -8.87 9.86
CA GLY A 95 -18.06 -9.36 9.70
C GLY A 95 -18.51 -10.17 10.91
N GLU A 96 -19.77 -10.63 10.88
CA GLU A 96 -20.36 -11.42 11.96
C GLU A 96 -19.59 -12.73 12.27
N TRP A 97 -18.82 -13.23 11.31
CA TRP A 97 -18.13 -14.52 11.36
C TRP A 97 -16.60 -14.39 11.42
N GLY A 98 -16.09 -13.19 11.67
CA GLY A 98 -14.66 -12.92 11.84
C GLY A 98 -14.10 -11.86 10.89
N THR A 99 -12.77 -11.78 10.85
CA THR A 99 -12.04 -10.77 10.08
C THR A 99 -11.57 -11.34 8.75
N LYS A 100 -12.03 -10.78 7.64
CA LYS A 100 -11.55 -11.11 6.30
C LYS A 100 -10.53 -10.08 5.84
N ILE A 101 -9.32 -10.53 5.57
CA ILE A 101 -8.26 -9.71 5.00
C ILE A 101 -8.42 -9.68 3.47
N ILE A 102 -8.35 -8.50 2.87
CA ILE A 102 -8.35 -8.31 1.42
C ILE A 102 -6.97 -7.81 1.02
N PRO A 103 -6.16 -8.64 0.34
CA PRO A 103 -4.87 -8.19 -0.14
C PRO A 103 -5.06 -7.17 -1.27
N ILE A 104 -4.33 -6.06 -1.20
CA ILE A 104 -4.38 -5.01 -2.23
C ILE A 104 -3.04 -4.76 -2.92
N SER A 105 -2.01 -5.56 -2.67
CA SER A 105 -0.68 -5.37 -3.27
C SER A 105 -0.73 -5.42 -4.81
N ALA A 106 -1.40 -6.42 -5.38
CA ALA A 106 -1.56 -6.56 -6.82
C ALA A 106 -2.30 -5.38 -7.45
N GLN A 107 -3.40 -4.97 -6.83
CA GLN A 107 -4.23 -3.86 -7.27
C GLN A 107 -3.47 -2.54 -7.17
N THR A 108 -2.62 -2.41 -6.15
CA THR A 108 -1.76 -1.23 -5.96
C THR A 108 -0.70 -1.15 -7.03
N ALA A 109 -0.04 -2.27 -7.37
CA ALA A 109 0.94 -2.31 -8.47
C ALA A 109 0.29 -1.89 -9.81
N ILE A 110 -0.91 -2.40 -10.09
CA ILE A 110 -1.66 -2.03 -11.30
C ILE A 110 -2.10 -0.56 -11.26
N MET A 111 -2.55 -0.05 -10.11
CA MET A 111 -2.90 1.37 -9.96
C MET A 111 -1.71 2.28 -10.27
N LEU A 112 -0.51 1.92 -9.81
CA LEU A 112 0.74 2.63 -10.13
C LEU A 112 1.04 2.59 -11.63
N ASP A 113 0.88 1.44 -12.28
CA ASP A 113 1.09 1.31 -13.72
C ASP A 113 0.08 2.09 -14.56
N VAL A 114 -1.18 2.16 -14.13
CA VAL A 114 -2.20 2.97 -14.80
C VAL A 114 -1.83 4.46 -14.71
N ALA A 115 -1.43 4.93 -13.53
CA ALA A 115 -0.99 6.31 -13.36
C ALA A 115 0.26 6.64 -14.18
N ALA A 116 1.24 5.74 -14.19
CA ALA A 116 2.44 5.85 -15.02
C ALA A 116 2.10 5.86 -16.51
N GLY A 117 1.18 5.01 -16.96
CA GLY A 117 0.69 4.98 -18.33
C GLY A 117 0.04 6.32 -18.73
N GLN A 118 -0.78 6.90 -17.85
CA GLN A 118 -1.39 8.21 -18.11
C GLN A 118 -0.34 9.34 -18.14
N TYR A 119 0.67 9.30 -17.27
CA TYR A 119 1.80 10.23 -17.31
C TYR A 119 2.64 10.11 -18.59
N ILE A 120 2.87 8.89 -19.07
CA ILE A 120 3.58 8.66 -20.35
C ILE A 120 2.76 9.22 -21.51
N LEU A 121 1.45 8.99 -21.52
CA LEU A 121 0.54 9.45 -22.58
C LEU A 121 0.33 10.97 -22.59
N SER A 122 0.56 11.69 -21.49
CA SER A 122 0.50 13.15 -21.48
C SER A 122 1.66 13.80 -22.26
N GLY A 123 2.72 13.03 -22.57
CA GLY A 123 3.90 13.52 -23.28
C GLY A 123 4.83 14.38 -22.42
N GLU A 124 4.62 14.42 -21.10
CA GLU A 124 5.46 15.17 -20.14
C GLU A 124 6.75 14.41 -19.77
N THR A 125 6.94 13.19 -20.28
CA THR A 125 8.14 12.39 -20.05
C THR A 125 9.33 12.93 -20.84
N SER A 126 10.34 13.45 -20.12
CA SER A 126 11.60 13.91 -20.74
C SER A 126 12.62 12.79 -20.95
N GLU A 127 12.51 11.70 -20.19
CA GLU A 127 13.50 10.62 -20.15
C GLU A 127 12.96 9.34 -20.79
N PRO A 128 13.84 8.53 -21.42
CA PRO A 128 13.44 7.26 -22.01
C PRO A 128 13.01 6.26 -20.93
N LEU A 129 12.06 5.40 -21.28
CA LEU A 129 11.63 4.29 -20.43
C LEU A 129 12.71 3.22 -20.33
N ASP A 130 12.98 2.76 -19.12
CA ASP A 130 13.95 1.70 -18.84
C ASP A 130 13.27 0.43 -18.31
N PHE A 131 13.03 -0.52 -19.21
CA PHE A 131 12.50 -1.83 -18.87
C PHE A 131 13.59 -2.83 -18.41
N SER A 132 14.86 -2.42 -18.37
CA SER A 132 15.97 -3.34 -18.04
C SER A 132 16.23 -3.42 -16.54
N THR A 133 16.04 -2.34 -15.78
CA THR A 133 16.26 -2.33 -14.32
C THR A 133 15.25 -3.21 -13.58
N TYR A 134 13.98 -3.19 -13.99
CA TYR A 134 12.89 -3.94 -13.37
C TYR A 134 12.07 -4.68 -14.45
N PRO A 135 12.59 -5.77 -15.05
CA PRO A 135 12.06 -6.36 -16.28
C PRO A 135 10.66 -6.96 -16.16
N GLU A 136 10.29 -7.42 -14.97
CA GLU A 136 8.96 -7.97 -14.69
C GLU A 136 7.94 -6.87 -14.30
N GLY A 137 8.41 -5.63 -14.15
CA GLY A 137 7.58 -4.49 -13.76
C GLY A 137 6.76 -3.94 -14.93
N GLY A 138 5.79 -3.09 -14.60
CA GLY A 138 4.99 -2.39 -15.61
C GLY A 138 5.52 -1.00 -15.94
N SER A 139 4.64 -0.17 -16.50
CA SER A 139 4.94 1.22 -16.88
C SER A 139 5.52 2.02 -15.72
N PHE A 140 5.09 1.80 -14.48
CA PHE A 140 5.62 2.53 -13.32
C PHE A 140 7.08 2.18 -13.05
N ALA A 141 7.44 0.91 -13.12
CA ALA A 141 8.79 0.45 -12.88
C ALA A 141 9.77 0.94 -13.96
N ALA A 142 9.27 1.09 -15.19
CA ALA A 142 10.04 1.58 -16.33
C ALA A 142 10.31 3.10 -16.33
N LEU A 143 9.60 3.86 -15.49
CA LEU A 143 9.88 5.29 -15.34
C LEU A 143 11.20 5.51 -14.59
N CYS A 144 11.86 6.62 -14.92
CA CYS A 144 12.94 7.15 -14.11
C CYS A 144 12.45 7.66 -12.75
N TYR A 145 13.40 8.02 -11.87
CA TYR A 145 13.11 8.52 -10.52
C TYR A 145 12.06 9.64 -10.52
N GLU A 146 12.25 10.69 -11.33
CA GLU A 146 11.32 11.83 -11.39
C GLU A 146 9.96 11.41 -11.94
N GLY A 147 9.93 10.57 -12.97
CA GLY A 147 8.70 10.06 -13.55
C GLY A 147 7.84 9.27 -12.56
N ARG A 148 8.46 8.45 -11.70
CA ARG A 148 7.75 7.72 -10.64
C ARG A 148 7.06 8.67 -9.66
N PHE A 149 7.72 9.78 -9.28
CA PHE A 149 7.09 10.80 -8.44
C PHE A 149 5.95 11.53 -9.14
N GLN A 150 6.07 11.82 -10.44
CA GLN A 150 4.97 12.42 -11.18
C GLN A 150 3.76 11.48 -11.26
N ALA A 151 3.97 10.18 -11.49
CA ALA A 151 2.89 9.20 -11.45
C ALA A 151 2.20 9.13 -10.07
N LEU A 152 2.98 9.15 -8.98
CA LEU A 152 2.42 9.23 -7.62
C LEU A 152 1.64 10.52 -7.40
N ARG A 153 2.16 11.66 -7.88
CA ARG A 153 1.52 12.97 -7.78
C ARG A 153 0.20 13.03 -8.54
N LEU A 154 0.09 12.38 -9.70
CA LEU A 154 -1.19 12.26 -10.42
C LEU A 154 -2.23 11.52 -9.58
N LEU A 155 -1.84 10.43 -8.90
CA LEU A 155 -2.74 9.69 -8.02
C LEU A 155 -3.14 10.50 -6.78
N GLU A 156 -2.18 11.16 -6.14
CA GLU A 156 -2.41 11.98 -4.94
C GLU A 156 -3.37 13.14 -5.21
N ASN A 157 -3.18 13.84 -6.33
CA ASN A 157 -4.03 14.95 -6.77
C ASN A 157 -5.30 14.51 -7.49
N LEU A 158 -5.56 13.19 -7.60
CA LEU A 158 -6.71 12.63 -8.31
C LEU A 158 -6.82 13.10 -9.77
N GLN A 159 -5.67 13.33 -10.40
CA GLN A 159 -5.55 13.71 -11.82
C GLN A 159 -5.48 12.49 -12.74
N VAL A 160 -5.78 11.30 -12.22
CA VAL A 160 -5.94 10.08 -13.01
C VAL A 160 -7.40 9.81 -13.31
N ASP A 161 -7.68 9.15 -14.44
CA ASP A 161 -9.01 8.58 -14.69
C ASP A 161 -9.34 7.48 -13.67
N LEU A 162 -10.24 7.76 -12.73
CA LEU A 162 -10.66 6.83 -11.68
C LEU A 162 -11.44 5.62 -12.21
N GLU A 163 -12.04 5.69 -13.40
CA GLU A 163 -12.74 4.56 -14.00
C GLU A 163 -11.76 3.50 -14.51
N SER A 164 -10.60 3.95 -14.99
CA SER A 164 -9.51 3.08 -15.47
C SER A 164 -8.80 2.30 -14.36
N LEU A 165 -8.95 2.72 -13.10
CA LEU A 165 -8.30 2.05 -11.97
C LEU A 165 -8.86 0.65 -11.71
N PRO A 166 -8.05 -0.27 -11.15
CA PRO A 166 -8.52 -1.59 -10.76
C PRO A 166 -9.44 -1.52 -9.55
N LEU A 167 -10.35 -2.49 -9.38
CA LEU A 167 -11.02 -2.67 -8.09
C LEU A 167 -9.97 -3.00 -7.01
N PRO A 168 -10.06 -2.50 -5.76
CA PRO A 168 -11.14 -1.67 -5.19
C PRO A 168 -10.98 -0.14 -5.39
N PHE A 169 -9.97 0.31 -6.13
CA PHE A 169 -9.65 1.72 -6.35
C PHE A 169 -10.57 2.41 -7.35
N ARG A 170 -11.17 1.65 -8.28
CA ARG A 170 -12.09 2.16 -9.30
C ARG A 170 -13.16 3.06 -8.68
N ASN A 171 -13.24 4.30 -9.16
CA ASN A 171 -14.20 5.31 -8.69
C ASN A 171 -14.18 5.53 -7.16
N ASN A 172 -13.05 5.27 -6.50
CA ASN A 172 -12.89 5.43 -5.07
C ASN A 172 -11.70 6.34 -4.74
N ALA A 173 -11.88 7.63 -5.00
CA ALA A 173 -10.88 8.67 -4.76
C ALA A 173 -10.29 8.65 -3.34
N GLY A 174 -11.15 8.44 -2.32
CA GLY A 174 -10.71 8.40 -0.92
C GLY A 174 -9.78 7.23 -0.63
N LEU A 175 -10.06 6.05 -1.19
CA LEU A 175 -9.17 4.90 -1.04
C LEU A 175 -7.85 5.09 -1.79
N VAL A 176 -7.89 5.67 -3.00
CA VAL A 176 -6.69 6.00 -3.78
C VAL A 176 -5.78 6.93 -2.98
N GLN A 177 -6.30 8.07 -2.50
CA GLN A 177 -5.52 9.02 -1.72
C GLN A 177 -4.95 8.41 -0.44
N ASN A 178 -5.75 7.61 0.28
CA ASN A 178 -5.31 6.94 1.49
C ASN A 178 -4.14 5.98 1.20
N VAL A 179 -4.29 5.11 0.19
CA VAL A 179 -3.24 4.14 -0.15
C VAL A 179 -1.99 4.86 -0.66
N VAL A 180 -2.11 5.86 -1.53
CA VAL A 180 -0.95 6.61 -2.05
C VAL A 180 -0.20 7.33 -0.93
N THR A 181 -0.91 7.98 -0.02
CA THR A 181 -0.31 8.61 1.18
C THR A 181 0.38 7.56 2.06
N SER A 182 -0.29 6.41 2.25
CA SER A 182 0.24 5.30 3.02
C SER A 182 1.49 4.69 2.39
N LEU A 183 1.59 4.60 1.06
CA LEU A 183 2.77 4.03 0.39
C LEU A 183 4.07 4.72 0.79
N HIS A 184 4.07 6.05 0.83
CA HIS A 184 5.23 6.82 1.30
C HIS A 184 5.57 6.48 2.76
N GLN A 185 4.56 6.47 3.62
CA GLN A 185 4.72 6.16 5.04
C GLN A 185 5.21 4.72 5.26
N LEU A 186 4.69 3.75 4.51
CA LEU A 186 5.06 2.35 4.59
C LEU A 186 6.51 2.14 4.16
N VAL A 187 6.98 2.79 3.10
CA VAL A 187 8.41 2.70 2.72
C VAL A 187 9.29 3.26 3.83
N MET A 188 8.92 4.42 4.39
CA MET A 188 9.68 5.05 5.48
C MET A 188 9.65 4.21 6.77
N PHE A 189 8.50 3.65 7.14
CA PHE A 189 8.38 2.75 8.29
C PHE A 189 9.16 1.46 8.08
N GLY A 190 9.10 0.86 6.89
CA GLY A 190 9.90 -0.31 6.55
C GLY A 190 11.39 -0.04 6.75
N TYR A 191 11.85 1.12 6.26
CA TYR A 191 13.24 1.53 6.40
C TYR A 191 13.64 1.69 7.86
N TYR A 192 12.97 2.56 8.63
CA TYR A 192 13.36 2.88 10.00
C TYR A 192 13.00 1.82 11.06
N SER A 193 12.15 0.85 10.74
CA SER A 193 11.70 -0.17 11.71
C SER A 193 12.70 -1.30 11.95
N GLU A 194 13.76 -1.39 11.15
CA GLU A 194 14.65 -2.56 11.13
C GLU A 194 13.91 -3.88 10.84
N TRP A 195 12.77 -3.82 10.14
CA TRP A 195 11.94 -5.00 9.89
C TRP A 195 12.72 -6.17 9.27
N PHE A 196 13.68 -5.86 8.40
CA PHE A 196 14.56 -6.85 7.79
C PHE A 196 15.53 -7.54 8.78
N SER A 197 15.87 -6.87 9.88
CA SER A 197 16.76 -7.41 10.91
C SER A 197 16.14 -8.54 11.71
N PHE A 198 14.80 -8.71 11.67
CA PHE A 198 14.12 -9.86 12.28
C PHE A 198 14.28 -11.17 11.49
N GLY A 199 14.97 -11.15 10.34
CA GLY A 199 15.27 -12.38 9.61
C GLY A 199 14.00 -13.14 9.19
N PRO A 200 13.94 -14.48 9.30
CA PRO A 200 12.74 -15.27 9.03
C PRO A 200 11.56 -14.97 9.97
N THR A 201 11.82 -14.47 11.20
CA THR A 201 10.75 -14.16 12.16
C THR A 201 10.02 -12.85 11.89
N ARG A 202 10.45 -12.07 10.89
CA ARG A 202 9.82 -10.78 10.50
C ARG A 202 8.34 -10.87 10.12
N LEU A 203 7.87 -12.07 9.74
CA LEU A 203 6.47 -12.35 9.41
C LEU A 203 5.68 -12.97 10.56
N ALA A 204 6.35 -13.28 11.68
CA ALA A 204 5.72 -13.85 12.87
C ALA A 204 4.98 -12.78 13.68
N TYR A 205 4.11 -13.24 14.58
CA TYR A 205 3.49 -12.37 15.57
C TYR A 205 4.54 -11.67 16.44
N PRO A 206 4.27 -10.45 16.94
CA PRO A 206 5.25 -9.65 17.68
C PRO A 206 5.96 -10.38 18.82
N GLU A 207 5.25 -11.23 19.56
CA GLU A 207 5.81 -12.04 20.67
C GLU A 207 6.89 -13.04 20.23
N ASN A 208 6.86 -13.44 18.96
CA ASN A 208 7.75 -14.43 18.35
C ASN A 208 8.83 -13.78 17.48
N GLN A 209 8.83 -12.46 17.33
CA GLN A 209 9.87 -11.75 16.59
C GLN A 209 11.19 -11.77 17.39
N ARG A 210 12.28 -12.08 16.69
CA ARG A 210 13.63 -12.10 17.25
C ARG A 210 14.54 -11.34 16.30
N ASN A 211 15.37 -10.47 16.85
CA ASN A 211 16.36 -9.75 16.06
C ASN A 211 17.50 -10.73 15.77
N GLU A 212 17.66 -11.10 14.50
CA GLU A 212 18.57 -12.17 14.04
C GLU A 212 19.73 -11.63 13.20
N ARG A 213 19.69 -10.35 12.82
CA ARG A 213 20.71 -9.72 11.98
C ARG A 213 21.14 -8.40 12.58
N GLN A 214 22.33 -7.97 12.20
CA GLN A 214 22.85 -6.69 12.66
C GLN A 214 21.94 -5.52 12.26
N ARG A 215 21.93 -4.49 13.10
CA ARG A 215 21.09 -3.30 13.00
C ARG A 215 21.70 -2.31 12.01
N PHE A 216 21.45 -2.55 10.72
CA PHE A 216 22.08 -1.83 9.61
C PHE A 216 22.03 -0.31 9.75
N ILE A 217 20.85 0.24 10.06
CA ILE A 217 20.67 1.70 10.17
C ILE A 217 21.39 2.24 11.39
N TRP A 218 21.37 1.53 12.51
CA TRP A 218 21.98 2.01 13.74
C TRP A 218 23.49 2.10 13.58
N ASP A 219 24.12 1.08 13.00
CA ASP A 219 25.56 1.09 12.77
C ASP A 219 25.97 2.20 11.79
N ARG A 220 25.17 2.41 10.73
CA ARG A 220 25.45 3.46 9.74
C ARG A 220 25.33 4.88 10.31
N LEU A 221 24.46 5.06 11.31
CA LEU A 221 24.24 6.35 11.97
C LEU A 221 25.06 6.53 13.26
N ASP A 222 25.90 5.55 13.62
CA ASP A 222 26.55 5.49 14.94
C ASP A 222 25.54 5.69 16.09
N TYR A 223 24.33 5.14 15.90
CA TYR A 223 23.27 5.25 16.88
C TYR A 223 23.57 4.26 18.01
N PRO A 224 23.74 4.71 19.28
CA PRO A 224 24.12 3.86 20.40
C PRO A 224 23.02 2.87 20.81
N GLY A 225 21.89 2.90 20.11
CA GLY A 225 20.71 2.11 20.34
C GLY A 225 19.71 2.76 21.26
N ILE A 226 18.62 2.03 21.50
CA ILE A 226 17.59 2.48 22.45
C ILE A 226 18.27 2.62 23.82
N SER A 227 18.42 3.85 24.30
CA SER A 227 18.83 4.10 25.67
C SER A 227 17.89 3.31 26.58
N PHE A 228 18.44 2.53 27.51
CA PHE A 228 17.65 1.98 28.60
C PHE A 228 16.96 3.16 29.26
N GLY A 229 15.65 3.27 29.06
CA GLY A 229 14.91 4.48 29.43
C GLY A 229 15.24 4.81 30.88
N TYR A 230 15.57 6.08 31.13
CA TYR A 230 15.86 6.61 32.46
C TYR A 230 14.74 6.19 33.42
N ARG A 231 14.92 5.05 34.11
CA ARG A 231 14.10 4.68 35.27
C ARG A 231 14.10 5.83 36.28
N ALA A 232 15.17 6.61 36.29
CA ALA A 232 15.35 7.85 37.06
C ALA A 232 14.31 8.96 36.79
N HIS A 233 13.54 8.91 35.68
CA HIS A 233 12.53 9.93 35.35
C HIS A 233 11.08 9.42 35.38
N ARG A 234 10.82 8.19 35.85
CA ARG A 234 9.45 7.65 36.00
C ARG A 234 8.72 8.11 37.27
N GLY A 235 9.15 9.23 37.86
CA GLY A 235 8.56 9.81 39.07
C GLY A 235 9.32 9.43 40.34
N PHE A 236 9.28 10.33 41.31
CA PHE A 236 9.74 10.09 42.67
C PHE A 236 8.69 9.23 43.39
N LEU A 237 9.13 8.36 44.31
CA LEU A 237 8.23 7.78 45.31
C LEU A 237 7.64 8.93 46.12
N VAL A 238 6.32 9.13 46.02
CA VAL A 238 5.60 10.06 46.91
C VAL A 238 5.48 9.35 48.25
N GLU A 239 6.24 9.81 49.25
CA GLU A 239 6.22 9.21 50.59
C GLU A 239 4.94 9.58 51.35
N GLU A 240 4.41 10.79 51.15
CA GLU A 240 3.12 11.23 51.69
C GLU A 240 2.40 12.13 50.69
N PHE A 241 1.10 11.87 50.53
CA PHE A 241 0.18 12.68 49.74
C PHE A 241 -0.77 13.37 50.73
N SER A 242 -0.79 14.71 50.74
CA SER A 242 -1.73 15.50 51.53
C SER A 242 -2.78 16.12 50.62
N GLU A 243 -4.06 15.84 50.89
CA GLU A 243 -5.23 16.48 50.27
C GLU A 243 -5.56 17.84 50.89
#